data_AF-A0A2C6M9N8-F1
#
_entry.id   AF-A0A2C6M9N8-F1
#
_cell.length_a   1.000
_cell.length_b   1.000
_cell.length_c   1.000
_cell.angle_alpha   90.00
_cell.angle_beta   90.00
_cell.angle_gamma   90.00
#
_symmetry.space_group_name_H-M   'P 1'
#
loop_
_entity.id
_entity.type
_entity.pdbx_description
1 polymer ?
#
loop_
_entity_poly.entity_id
_entity_poly.type
_entity_poly.pdbx_seq_one_letter_code
_entity_poly.pdbx_strand_id
1 'polypeptide(L)'
;MRPDIALAQACKETGYFRFAGAVKPDMNNFCGLKTSKPSGDKTSDHAAFPDPPTGVEAHIQHLFAYASTDPIPAGRKLVDPRFDIVAKVVGRGVVKSVEELGGKWASNPNYGKSIVTDYLNKMLAYKIEENINYKALFEEEKRRNQQLNQRIQSLEQILAGIAAQTQPFLKKN
;
A
#
# COMPACT_ATOMS: atom_id res chain seq x y z
N MET A 1 6.25 17.31 -3.82
CA MET A 1 5.19 16.46 -3.22
C MET A 1 5.43 16.33 -1.73
N ARG A 2 4.37 16.24 -0.92
CA ARG A 2 4.46 16.12 0.53
C ARG A 2 4.50 14.63 0.95
N PRO A 3 5.62 14.13 1.50
CA PRO A 3 5.80 12.70 1.77
C PRO A 3 4.92 12.19 2.93
N ASP A 4 4.59 13.04 3.89
CA ASP A 4 3.67 12.77 4.99
C ASP A 4 2.25 12.47 4.50
N ILE A 5 1.77 13.17 3.47
CA ILE A 5 0.49 12.89 2.82
C ILE A 5 0.50 11.53 2.12
N ALA A 6 1.57 11.22 1.38
CA ALA A 6 1.70 9.92 0.71
C ALA A 6 1.72 8.77 1.74
N LEU A 7 2.43 8.94 2.86
CA LEU A 7 2.43 7.96 3.95
C LEU A 7 1.05 7.81 4.61
N ALA A 8 0.37 8.92 4.91
CA ALA A 8 -0.99 8.90 5.47
C ALA A 8 -1.98 8.18 4.55
N GLN A 9 -1.90 8.45 3.24
CA GLN A 9 -2.70 7.76 2.23
C GLN A 9 -2.34 6.27 2.18
N ALA A 10 -1.05 5.92 2.22
CA ALA A 10 -0.62 4.52 2.21
C ALA A 10 -1.15 3.75 3.43
N CYS A 11 -1.12 4.36 4.62
CA CYS A 11 -1.72 3.76 5.82
C CYS A 11 -3.23 3.54 5.67
N LYS A 12 -3.95 4.46 5.03
CA LYS A 12 -5.38 4.29 4.75
C LYS A 12 -5.65 3.14 3.77
N GLU A 13 -4.92 3.12 2.67
CA GLU A 13 -5.11 2.16 1.57
C GLU A 13 -4.75 0.73 1.99
N THR A 14 -3.70 0.58 2.80
CA THR A 14 -3.19 -0.73 3.21
C THR A 14 -3.71 -1.17 4.58
N GLY A 15 -4.45 -0.31 5.28
CA GLY A 15 -4.83 -0.53 6.67
C GLY A 15 -3.61 -0.67 7.59
N TYR A 16 -2.69 0.30 7.55
CA TYR A 16 -1.39 0.26 8.24
C TYR A 16 -0.52 -0.93 7.83
N PHE A 17 -0.38 -1.14 6.52
CA PHE A 17 0.43 -2.20 5.92
C PHE A 17 -0.02 -3.63 6.32
N ARG A 18 -1.29 -3.80 6.69
CA ARG A 18 -1.89 -5.11 7.00
C ARG A 18 -2.45 -5.82 5.76
N PHE A 19 -2.79 -5.07 4.71
CA PHE A 19 -3.24 -5.61 3.41
C PHE A 19 -4.44 -6.59 3.51
N ALA A 20 -5.50 -6.19 4.21
CA ALA A 20 -6.70 -7.03 4.38
C ALA A 20 -7.59 -7.13 3.13
N GLY A 21 -7.26 -6.43 2.04
CA GLY A 21 -8.06 -6.34 0.81
C GLY A 21 -7.54 -7.17 -0.37
N ALA A 22 -7.85 -6.71 -1.58
CA ALA A 22 -7.44 -7.34 -2.83
C ALA A 22 -5.92 -7.24 -3.08
N VAL A 23 -5.31 -6.12 -2.69
CA VAL A 23 -3.85 -5.93 -2.75
C VAL A 23 -3.17 -6.72 -1.64
N LYS A 24 -2.08 -7.42 -1.98
CA LYS A 24 -1.31 -8.28 -1.07
C LYS A 24 0.06 -7.64 -0.73
N PRO A 25 0.67 -7.97 0.41
CA PRO A 25 1.92 -7.35 0.85
C PRO A 25 3.08 -7.47 -0.15
N ASP A 26 3.18 -8.61 -0.83
CA ASP A 26 4.20 -8.93 -1.83
C ASP A 26 4.06 -8.15 -3.15
N MET A 27 2.89 -7.54 -3.38
CA MET A 27 2.65 -6.70 -4.55
C MET A 27 3.35 -5.34 -4.46
N ASN A 28 3.86 -4.94 -3.29
CA ASN A 28 4.48 -3.63 -3.07
C ASN A 28 3.61 -2.45 -3.53
N ASN A 29 2.28 -2.60 -3.52
CA ASN A 29 1.34 -1.58 -3.96
C ASN A 29 0.71 -0.89 -2.74
N PHE A 30 1.20 0.31 -2.44
CA PHE A 30 0.84 1.00 -1.20
C PHE A 30 -0.37 1.93 -1.34
N CYS A 31 -0.94 2.07 -2.53
CA CYS A 31 -2.00 3.05 -2.77
C CYS A 31 -3.23 2.50 -3.51
N GLY A 32 -3.36 1.17 -3.61
CA GLY A 32 -4.49 0.54 -4.30
C GLY A 32 -4.45 0.73 -5.81
N LEU A 33 -3.27 0.97 -6.39
CA LEU A 33 -3.13 1.32 -7.80
C LEU A 33 -3.61 0.19 -8.71
N LYS A 34 -4.51 0.51 -9.63
CA LYS A 34 -5.00 -0.43 -10.63
C LYS A 34 -3.96 -0.67 -11.74
N THR A 35 -4.10 -1.78 -12.45
CA THR A 35 -3.39 -1.97 -13.73
C THR A 35 -3.90 -0.95 -14.78
N SER A 36 -3.30 -0.91 -15.97
CA SER A 36 -3.74 -0.01 -17.04
C SER A 36 -5.14 -0.35 -17.56
N LYS A 37 -5.57 -1.61 -17.46
CA LYS A 37 -6.87 -2.12 -17.93
C LYS A 37 -7.50 -3.04 -16.88
N PRO A 38 -7.96 -2.51 -15.74
CA PRO A 38 -8.63 -3.33 -14.73
C PRO A 38 -10.02 -3.76 -15.24
N SER A 39 -10.43 -4.96 -14.85
CA SER A 39 -11.76 -5.52 -15.12
C SER A 39 -12.70 -5.46 -13.90
N GLY A 40 -12.18 -5.03 -12.74
CA GLY A 40 -12.90 -4.95 -11.49
C GLY A 40 -11.99 -4.67 -10.29
N ASP A 41 -12.21 -5.41 -9.20
CA ASP A 41 -11.53 -5.23 -7.92
C ASP A 41 -10.82 -6.48 -7.39
N LYS A 42 -10.54 -7.46 -8.26
CA LYS A 42 -9.77 -8.65 -7.90
C LYS A 42 -8.30 -8.28 -7.74
N THR A 43 -7.51 -9.14 -7.10
CA THR A 43 -6.05 -8.98 -6.96
C THR A 43 -5.38 -8.72 -8.32
N SER A 44 -5.80 -9.42 -9.38
CA SER A 44 -5.28 -9.25 -10.75
C SER A 44 -5.58 -7.88 -11.38
N ASP A 45 -6.54 -7.13 -10.85
CA ASP A 45 -6.88 -5.79 -11.33
C ASP A 45 -5.96 -4.71 -10.73
N HIS A 46 -5.07 -5.08 -9.81
CA HIS A 46 -4.14 -4.18 -9.13
C HIS A 46 -2.71 -4.39 -9.65
N ALA A 47 -1.97 -3.28 -9.76
CA ALA A 47 -0.56 -3.32 -10.14
C ALA A 47 0.27 -3.98 -9.03
N ALA A 48 1.33 -4.68 -9.42
CA ALA A 48 2.35 -5.20 -8.52
C ALA A 48 3.72 -4.69 -8.97
N PHE A 49 4.60 -4.42 -7.99
CA PHE A 49 5.92 -3.85 -8.21
C PHE A 49 7.01 -4.78 -7.67
N PRO A 50 8.19 -4.81 -8.31
CA PRO A 50 9.25 -5.75 -7.98
C PRO A 50 9.81 -5.56 -6.56
N ASP A 51 9.77 -4.34 -6.04
CA ASP A 51 10.32 -3.99 -4.74
C ASP A 51 9.59 -2.79 -4.11
N PRO A 52 9.70 -2.60 -2.77
CA PRO A 52 9.07 -1.48 -2.09
C PRO A 52 9.47 -0.10 -2.63
N PRO A 53 10.75 0.20 -2.95
CA PRO A 53 11.11 1.48 -3.56
C PRO A 53 10.36 1.79 -4.87
N THR A 54 10.19 0.80 -5.75
CA THR A 54 9.44 0.94 -7.00
C THR A 54 7.95 1.17 -6.74
N GLY A 55 7.39 0.49 -5.74
CA GLY A 55 6.01 0.68 -5.31
C GLY A 55 5.74 2.08 -4.75
N VAL A 56 6.64 2.59 -3.91
CA VAL A 56 6.58 3.98 -3.41
C VAL A 56 6.69 4.96 -4.56
N GLU A 57 7.60 4.74 -5.51
CA GLU A 57 7.74 5.61 -6.68
C GLU A 57 6.46 5.64 -7.52
N ALA A 58 5.83 4.50 -7.76
CA ALA A 58 4.56 4.44 -8.50
C ALA A 58 3.43 5.18 -7.78
N HIS A 59 3.35 5.09 -6.45
CA HIS A 59 2.39 5.85 -5.66
C HIS A 59 2.63 7.36 -5.79
N ILE A 60 3.88 7.81 -5.64
CA ILE A 60 4.26 9.22 -5.80
C ILE A 60 3.95 9.71 -7.22
N GLN A 61 4.28 8.93 -8.25
CA GLN A 61 3.92 9.28 -9.63
C GLN A 61 2.42 9.38 -9.82
N HIS A 62 1.63 8.50 -9.21
CA HIS A 62 0.17 8.56 -9.33
C HIS A 62 -0.38 9.83 -8.67
N LEU A 63 0.04 10.16 -7.45
CA LEU A 63 -0.29 11.44 -6.82
C LEU A 63 0.17 12.64 -7.66
N PHE A 64 1.32 12.53 -8.32
CA PHE A 64 1.86 13.59 -9.18
C PHE A 64 0.95 13.84 -10.37
N ALA A 65 0.40 12.77 -10.98
CA ALA A 65 -0.53 12.90 -12.08
C ALA A 65 -1.80 13.67 -11.69
N TYR A 66 -2.31 13.47 -10.46
CA TYR A 66 -3.47 14.23 -9.95
C TYR A 66 -3.12 15.69 -9.61
N ALA A 67 -1.92 15.96 -9.13
CA ALA A 67 -1.52 17.27 -8.61
C ALA A 67 -0.82 18.19 -9.63
N SER A 68 -0.21 17.65 -10.68
CA SER A 68 0.54 18.41 -11.69
C SER A 68 0.26 17.95 -13.12
N THR A 69 0.39 18.90 -14.06
CA THR A 69 0.40 18.67 -15.51
C THR A 69 1.80 18.45 -16.07
N ASP A 70 2.85 18.71 -15.30
CA ASP A 70 4.26 18.61 -15.74
C ASP A 70 4.63 17.18 -16.14
N PRO A 71 5.57 16.95 -17.06
CA PRO A 71 6.10 15.59 -17.26
C PRO A 71 6.73 15.06 -15.97
N ILE A 72 6.89 13.73 -15.88
CA ILE A 72 7.68 13.14 -14.79
C ILE A 72 9.08 13.80 -14.76
N PRO A 73 9.62 14.13 -13.57
CA PRO A 73 10.92 14.76 -13.45
C PRO A 73 12.02 14.02 -14.21
N ALA A 74 12.88 14.77 -14.87
CA ALA A 74 14.00 14.21 -15.65
C ALA A 74 14.85 13.26 -14.79
N GLY A 75 15.24 12.12 -15.36
CA GLY A 75 16.01 11.08 -14.67
C GLY A 75 15.18 10.10 -13.84
N ARG A 76 13.84 10.27 -13.74
CA ARG A 76 12.96 9.25 -13.15
C ARG A 76 12.37 8.36 -14.22
N LYS A 77 12.27 7.06 -13.93
CA LYS A 77 11.58 6.08 -14.77
C LYS A 77 10.09 6.12 -14.48
N LEU A 78 9.25 6.25 -15.50
CA LEU A 78 7.80 6.08 -15.36
C LEU A 78 7.49 4.63 -14.99
N VAL A 79 6.90 4.41 -13.82
CA VAL A 79 6.54 3.09 -13.28
C VAL A 79 5.05 2.99 -12.93
N ASP A 80 4.34 4.11 -12.80
CA ASP A 80 2.88 4.12 -12.69
C ASP A 80 2.21 3.71 -14.03
N PRO A 81 1.56 2.53 -14.12
CA PRO A 81 0.90 2.07 -15.34
C PRO A 81 -0.33 2.89 -15.76
N ARG A 82 -0.77 3.84 -14.92
CA ARG A 82 -1.95 4.68 -15.12
C ARG A 82 -1.62 6.16 -15.18
N PHE A 83 -0.35 6.56 -15.16
CA PHE A 83 0.05 7.97 -15.13
C PHE A 83 -0.63 8.81 -16.23
N ASP A 84 -0.59 8.33 -17.47
CA ASP A 84 -1.22 8.99 -18.62
C ASP A 84 -2.74 8.76 -18.71
N ILE A 85 -3.26 7.75 -18.00
CA ILE A 85 -4.70 7.44 -17.95
C ILE A 85 -5.43 8.43 -17.05
N VAL A 86 -4.80 8.93 -15.98
CA VAL A 86 -5.36 9.97 -15.10
C VAL A 86 -5.81 11.18 -15.93
N ALA A 87 -5.02 11.57 -16.94
CA ALA A 87 -5.36 12.66 -17.87
C ALA A 87 -6.71 12.45 -18.57
N LYS A 88 -7.03 11.21 -18.94
CA LYS A 88 -8.22 10.85 -19.72
C LYS A 88 -9.47 10.69 -18.86
N VAL A 89 -9.31 10.26 -17.60
CA VAL A 89 -10.45 9.93 -16.72
C VAL A 89 -10.89 11.14 -15.91
N VAL A 90 -9.95 11.89 -15.34
CA VAL A 90 -10.25 13.01 -14.43
C VAL A 90 -9.52 14.31 -14.75
N GLY A 91 -8.52 14.26 -15.66
CA GLY A 91 -7.64 15.39 -15.96
C GLY A 91 -6.44 15.45 -15.01
N ARG A 92 -5.24 15.70 -15.57
CA ARG A 92 -4.03 15.87 -14.76
C ARG A 92 -4.02 17.24 -14.09
N GLY A 93 -3.43 17.33 -12.90
CA GLY A 93 -3.34 18.59 -12.16
C GLY A 93 -4.67 19.12 -11.59
N VAL A 94 -5.70 18.28 -11.56
CA VAL A 94 -7.08 18.60 -11.15
C VAL A 94 -7.26 18.70 -9.63
N VAL A 95 -6.28 18.29 -8.85
CA VAL A 95 -6.32 18.28 -7.37
C VAL A 95 -5.39 19.34 -6.81
N LYS A 96 -5.91 20.24 -5.96
CA LYS A 96 -5.13 21.27 -5.25
C LYS A 96 -4.96 21.00 -3.74
N SER A 97 -5.79 20.13 -3.16
CA SER A 97 -5.69 19.71 -1.76
C SER A 97 -5.94 18.20 -1.61
N VAL A 98 -5.58 17.62 -0.47
CA VAL A 98 -5.79 16.16 -0.22
C VAL A 98 -7.27 15.81 -0.23
N GLU A 99 -8.12 16.69 0.29
CA GLU A 99 -9.56 16.54 0.38
C GLU A 99 -10.21 16.32 -1.00
N GLU A 100 -9.68 17.00 -2.03
CA GLU A 100 -10.16 16.91 -3.41
C GLU A 100 -9.86 15.56 -4.09
N LEU A 101 -9.12 14.66 -3.45
CA LEU A 101 -9.01 13.26 -3.89
C LEU A 101 -10.35 12.52 -3.75
N GLY A 102 -11.26 13.00 -2.90
CA GLY A 102 -12.63 12.49 -2.81
C GLY A 102 -13.39 12.62 -4.12
N GLY A 103 -13.97 11.52 -4.60
CA GLY A 103 -14.68 11.45 -5.88
C GLY A 103 -13.78 11.40 -7.13
N LYS A 104 -12.46 11.66 -7.01
CA LYS A 104 -11.51 11.63 -8.14
C LYS A 104 -10.55 10.44 -8.07
N TRP A 105 -10.02 10.14 -6.89
CA TRP A 105 -9.18 8.97 -6.63
C TRP A 105 -10.01 7.76 -6.24
N ALA A 106 -10.89 7.95 -5.24
CA ALA A 106 -11.86 6.98 -4.80
C ALA A 106 -13.26 7.55 -4.94
N SER A 107 -14.25 6.70 -5.23
CA SER A 107 -15.65 7.11 -5.39
C SER A 107 -16.25 7.76 -4.15
N ASN A 108 -15.73 7.43 -2.96
CA ASN A 108 -16.17 8.04 -1.71
C ASN A 108 -15.78 9.54 -1.66
N PRO A 109 -16.75 10.47 -1.56
CA PRO A 109 -16.48 11.91 -1.53
C PRO A 109 -15.72 12.35 -0.27
N ASN A 110 -15.80 11.58 0.83
CA ASN A 110 -15.07 11.86 2.07
C ASN A 110 -13.68 11.22 2.10
N TYR A 111 -13.25 10.56 1.03
CA TYR A 111 -11.96 9.86 0.97
C TYR A 111 -10.79 10.78 1.34
N GLY A 112 -10.65 11.93 0.66
CA GLY A 112 -9.56 12.87 0.92
C GLY A 112 -9.59 13.43 2.34
N LYS A 113 -10.79 13.82 2.82
CA LYS A 113 -10.98 14.33 4.20
C LYS A 113 -10.51 13.32 5.24
N SER A 114 -10.87 12.05 5.07
CA SER A 114 -10.48 11.00 6.01
C SER A 114 -8.97 10.73 6.03
N ILE A 115 -8.24 10.96 4.92
CA ILE A 115 -6.76 10.93 4.95
C ILE A 115 -6.25 11.99 5.92
N VAL A 116 -6.80 13.19 5.85
CA VAL A 116 -6.39 14.31 6.71
C VAL A 116 -6.77 14.03 8.17
N THR A 117 -8.04 13.74 8.45
CA THR A 117 -8.55 13.64 9.82
C THR A 117 -8.08 12.40 10.54
N ASP A 118 -8.09 11.25 9.86
CA ASP A 118 -7.97 9.95 10.54
C ASP A 118 -6.52 9.44 10.57
N TYR A 119 -5.66 9.99 9.71
CA TYR A 119 -4.26 9.57 9.52
C TYR A 119 -3.29 10.73 9.68
N LEU A 120 -3.31 11.73 8.79
CA LEU A 120 -2.31 12.80 8.75
C LEU A 120 -2.28 13.60 10.07
N ASN A 121 -3.44 14.03 10.58
CA ASN A 121 -3.50 14.78 11.83
C ASN A 121 -2.96 13.98 13.01
N LYS A 122 -3.18 12.66 13.05
CA LYS A 122 -2.63 11.80 14.11
C LYS A 122 -1.12 11.65 13.99
N MET A 123 -0.61 11.53 12.76
CA MET A 123 0.84 11.50 12.50
C MET A 123 1.50 12.80 12.92
N LEU A 124 0.91 13.96 12.60
CA LEU A 124 1.44 15.27 12.96
C LEU A 124 1.32 15.57 14.47
N ALA A 125 0.30 15.04 15.14
CA ALA A 125 0.14 15.16 16.58
C ALA A 125 1.04 14.20 17.38
N TYR A 126 1.73 13.27 16.71
CA TYR A 126 2.59 12.32 17.37
C TYR A 126 3.80 13.04 17.98
N LYS A 127 3.89 13.01 19.32
CA LYS A 127 5.03 13.56 20.05
C LYS A 127 6.21 12.63 19.86
N ILE A 128 7.24 13.11 19.19
CA ILE A 128 8.50 12.39 19.03
C ILE A 128 9.20 12.43 20.40
N GLU A 129 9.56 11.25 20.92
CA GLU A 129 10.49 11.19 22.04
C GLU A 129 11.88 11.62 21.53
N GLU A 130 12.56 12.48 22.28
CA GLU A 130 13.93 12.86 21.94
C GLU A 130 14.85 11.63 22.03
N ASN A 131 15.78 11.50 21.08
CA ASN A 131 16.80 10.43 21.00
C ASN A 131 16.34 9.02 20.59
N ILE A 132 15.23 8.87 19.86
CA ILE A 132 14.87 7.56 19.29
C ILE A 132 15.92 7.12 18.26
N ASN A 133 16.55 5.96 18.51
CA ASN A 133 17.41 5.31 17.54
C ASN A 133 16.57 4.47 16.55
N TYR A 134 16.00 5.13 15.53
CA TYR A 134 15.17 4.47 14.53
C TYR A 134 15.85 3.30 13.82
N LYS A 135 17.17 3.36 13.62
CA LYS A 135 17.93 2.28 13.01
C LYS A 135 17.95 1.04 13.90
N ALA A 136 18.19 1.22 15.20
CA ALA A 136 18.15 0.11 16.15
C ALA A 136 16.75 -0.50 16.26
N LEU A 137 15.71 0.35 16.34
CA LEU A 137 14.32 -0.10 16.39
C LEU A 137 13.93 -0.89 15.13
N PHE A 138 14.33 -0.39 13.95
CA PHE A 138 14.09 -1.08 12.68
C PHE A 138 14.79 -2.45 12.63
N GLU A 139 16.06 -2.53 13.01
CA GLU A 139 16.80 -3.79 13.02
C GLU A 139 16.23 -4.78 14.05
N GLU A 140 15.75 -4.30 15.20
CA GLU A 140 15.05 -5.13 16.18
C GLU A 140 13.74 -5.68 15.62
N GLU A 141 12.91 -4.82 15.04
CA GLU A 141 11.62 -5.23 14.49
C GLU A 141 11.79 -6.17 13.30
N LYS A 142 12.83 -5.97 12.49
CA LYS A 142 13.22 -6.90 11.43
C LYS A 142 13.58 -8.28 11.98
N ARG A 143 14.34 -8.36 13.09
CA ARG A 143 14.64 -9.64 13.75
C ARG A 143 13.39 -10.31 14.30
N ARG A 144 12.50 -9.54 14.97
CA ARG A 144 11.23 -10.07 15.48
C ARG A 144 10.36 -10.65 14.35
N ASN A 145 10.26 -9.94 13.22
CA ASN A 145 9.54 -10.42 12.05
C ASN A 145 10.14 -11.71 11.47
N GLN A 146 11.47 -11.82 11.42
CA GLN A 146 12.12 -13.08 11.01
C GLN A 146 11.78 -14.25 11.94
N GLN A 147 11.81 -14.02 13.26
CA GLN A 147 11.44 -15.05 14.25
C GLN A 147 9.97 -15.46 14.15
N LEU A 148 9.07 -14.50 13.97
CA LEU A 148 7.64 -14.76 13.77
C LEU A 148 7.40 -15.59 12.50
N ASN A 149 8.06 -15.24 11.40
CA ASN A 149 7.93 -16.00 10.15
C ASN A 149 8.45 -17.44 10.29
N GLN A 150 9.58 -17.64 10.98
CA GLN A 150 10.07 -18.99 11.30
C GLN A 150 9.08 -19.78 12.16
N ARG A 151 8.46 -19.12 13.14
CA ARG A 151 7.45 -19.75 14.00
C ARG A 151 6.21 -20.13 13.21
N ILE A 152 5.74 -19.27 12.31
CA ILE A 152 4.60 -19.55 11.43
C ILE A 152 4.91 -20.78 10.56
N GLN A 153 6.06 -20.81 9.89
CA GLN A 153 6.46 -21.97 9.06
C GLN A 153 6.53 -23.27 9.87
N SER A 154 7.06 -23.23 11.09
CA SER A 154 7.10 -24.39 11.98
C SER A 154 5.69 -24.87 12.36
N LEU A 155 4.77 -23.95 12.66
CA LEU A 155 3.37 -24.29 12.97
C LEU A 155 2.63 -24.87 11.76
N GLU A 156 2.84 -24.31 10.58
CA GLU A 156 2.28 -24.82 9.32
C GLU A 156 2.75 -26.26 9.05
N GLN A 157 4.02 -26.56 9.29
CA GLN A 157 4.55 -27.93 9.18
C GLN A 157 3.93 -28.90 10.19
N ILE A 158 3.77 -28.48 11.45
CA ILE A 158 3.10 -29.28 12.48
C ILE A 158 1.65 -29.57 12.08
N LEU A 159 0.92 -28.55 11.62
CA LEU A 159 -0.47 -28.70 11.15
C LEU A 159 -0.56 -29.64 9.95
N ALA A 160 0.34 -29.54 8.98
CA ALA A 160 0.40 -30.45 7.84
C ALA A 160 0.66 -31.90 8.28
N GLY A 161 1.54 -32.11 9.27
CA GLY A 161 1.80 -33.41 9.86
C GLY A 161 0.58 -34.02 10.53
N ILE A 162 -0.15 -33.24 11.34
CA ILE A 162 -1.39 -33.65 11.99
C ILE A 162 -2.47 -33.98 10.93
N ALA A 163 -2.62 -33.14 9.90
CA ALA A 163 -3.57 -33.37 8.82
C ALA A 163 -3.28 -34.68 8.06
N ALA A 164 -2.00 -34.98 7.79
CA ALA A 164 -1.59 -36.23 7.14
C ALA A 164 -1.87 -37.46 8.00
N GLN A 165 -1.66 -37.37 9.32
CA GLN A 165 -1.94 -38.47 10.26
C GLN A 165 -3.44 -38.72 10.45
N THR A 166 -4.28 -37.69 10.34
CA THR A 166 -5.74 -37.79 10.54
C THR A 166 -6.50 -38.17 9.26
N GLN A 167 -5.93 -37.90 8.08
CA GLN A 167 -6.53 -38.21 6.77
C GLN A 167 -6.99 -39.67 6.58
N PRO A 168 -6.25 -40.70 7.04
CA PRO A 168 -6.68 -42.11 6.95
C PRO A 168 -7.93 -42.44 7.78
N PHE A 169 -8.17 -41.71 8.87
CA PHE A 169 -9.31 -41.92 9.75
C PHE A 169 -10.58 -41.22 9.25
N LEU A 170 -10.44 -40.20 8.39
CA LEU A 170 -11.55 -39.47 7.79
C LEU A 170 -12.12 -40.15 6.53
N LYS A 171 -11.38 -41.05 5.87
CA LYS A 171 -11.78 -41.74 4.63
C LYS A 171 -12.53 -43.07 4.84
N LYS A 172 -12.88 -43.42 6.09
CA LYS A 172 -13.42 -44.75 6.44
C LYS A 172 -14.95 -44.88 6.47
N ASN A 173 -15.69 -43.93 5.89
CA ASN A 173 -17.15 -44.02 5.69
C ASN A 173 -17.50 -43.92 4.21
#